data_AF-A0A7J8XYA8-F1
#
_entry.id   AF-A0A7J8XYA8-F1
#
_cell.length_a   1.000
_cell.length_b   1.000
_cell.length_c   1.000
_cell.angle_alpha   90.00
_cell.angle_beta   90.00
_cell.angle_gamma   90.00
#
_symmetry.space_group_name_H-M   'P 1'
#
loop_
_entity.id
_entity.type
_entity.pdbx_description
1 polymer ?
#
loop_
_entity_poly.entity_id
_entity_poly.type
_entity_poly.pdbx_seq_one_letter_code
_entity_poly.pdbx_strand_id
1 'polypeptide(L)' 'MGSEAGIVRKPRFLGLHGFRTSGAILKTQIETKWPKSVLEKIDIVYPDAPFPAQGKSDVEGIFDPPYYEWFQFNK' A
#
# COMPACT_ATOMS: atom_id res chain seq x y z
N MET A 1 38.92 -12.56 -12.50
CA MET A 1 37.77 -12.10 -13.31
C MET A 1 36.62 -11.85 -12.35
N GLY A 2 36.38 -10.58 -11.98
CA GLY A 2 35.24 -10.23 -11.13
C GLY A 2 33.98 -10.26 -11.99
N SER A 3 33.05 -11.16 -11.71
CA SER A 3 31.76 -11.15 -12.38
C SER A 3 31.05 -9.86 -12.00
N GLU A 4 30.77 -9.01 -12.99
CA GLU A 4 29.75 -7.98 -12.89
C GLU A 4 28.42 -8.68 -12.62
N ALA A 5 28.13 -8.91 -11.34
CA ALA A 5 26.78 -9.25 -10.92
C ALA A 5 25.94 -8.00 -11.18
N GLY A 6 25.35 -7.93 -12.37
CA GLY A 6 24.43 -6.86 -12.76
C GLY A 6 23.42 -6.66 -11.63
N ILE A 7 23.21 -5.41 -11.21
CA ILE A 7 22.32 -5.08 -10.10
C ILE A 7 20.93 -5.64 -10.43
N VAL A 8 20.54 -6.72 -9.78
CA VAL A 8 19.21 -7.31 -9.92
C VAL A 8 18.22 -6.37 -9.23
N ARG A 9 17.57 -5.50 -10.01
CA ARG A 9 16.52 -4.61 -9.50
C ARG A 9 15.22 -5.40 -9.33
N LYS A 10 14.64 -5.33 -8.13
CA LYS A 10 13.31 -5.88 -7.88
C LYS A 10 12.27 -5.11 -8.70
N PRO A 11 11.25 -5.78 -9.28
CA PRO A 11 10.11 -5.10 -9.85
C PRO A 11 9.43 -4.22 -8.80
N ARG A 12 9.09 -2.99 -9.20
CA ARG A 12 8.41 -2.01 -8.35
C ARG A 12 6.94 -1.90 -8.72
N PHE A 13 6.07 -2.00 -7.72
CA PHE A 13 4.63 -1.88 -7.86
C PHE A 13 4.09 -0.69 -7.07
N LEU A 14 3.01 -0.11 -7.58
CA LEU A 14 2.23 0.91 -6.88
C LEU A 14 1.03 0.22 -6.23
N GLY A 15 1.02 0.15 -4.90
CA GLY A 15 -0.07 -0.43 -4.11
C GLY A 15 -1.09 0.65 -3.73
N LEU A 16 -2.17 0.76 -4.49
CA LEU A 16 -3.25 1.70 -4.22
C LEU A 16 -4.27 1.08 -3.26
N HIS A 17 -4.49 1.73 -2.12
CA HIS A 17 -5.44 1.26 -1.10
C HIS A 17 -6.90 1.43 -1.55
N GLY A 18 -7.80 0.69 -0.90
CA GLY A 18 -9.23 0.71 -1.18
C GLY A 18 -9.95 1.95 -0.62
N PHE A 19 -11.25 2.03 -0.87
CA PHE A 19 -12.10 3.12 -0.39
C PHE A 19 -12.02 3.30 1.13
N ARG A 20 -11.78 4.55 1.58
CA ARG A 20 -11.66 4.91 3.01
C ARG A 20 -10.71 4.02 3.79
N THR A 21 -9.55 3.74 3.22
CA THR A 21 -8.42 3.09 3.91
C THR A 21 -7.17 3.94 3.71
N SER A 22 -5.98 3.40 3.98
CA SER A 22 -4.70 4.09 3.81
C SER A 22 -3.65 3.15 3.24
N GLY A 23 -2.56 3.72 2.73
CA GLY A 23 -1.39 2.97 2.29
C GLY A 23 -0.82 2.09 3.40
N ALA A 24 -0.83 2.58 4.65
CA ALA A 24 -0.39 1.81 5.81
C ALA A 24 -1.27 0.57 6.08
N ILE A 25 -2.59 0.68 5.89
CA ILE A 25 -3.53 -0.44 6.03
C ILE A 25 -3.27 -1.48 4.94
N LEU A 26 -3.13 -1.04 3.68
CA LEU A 26 -2.81 -1.95 2.56
C LEU A 26 -1.46 -2.66 2.78
N LYS A 27 -0.44 -1.92 3.22
CA LYS A 27 0.87 -2.48 3.59
C LYS A 27 0.71 -3.56 4.64
N THR A 28 -0.01 -3.29 5.72
CA THR A 28 -0.25 -4.26 6.79
C THR A 28 -0.94 -5.51 6.26
N GLN A 29 -1.98 -5.35 5.44
CA GLN A 29 -2.70 -6.48 4.85
C GLN A 29 -1.82 -7.33 3.94
N ILE A 30 -0.96 -6.72 3.12
CA ILE A 30 -0.04 -7.46 2.24
C ILE A 30 1.05 -8.15 3.04
N GLU A 31 1.76 -7.40 3.89
CA GLU A 31 2.93 -7.92 4.62
C GLU A 31 2.57 -8.99 5.65
N THR A 32 1.34 -9.01 6.14
CA THR A 32 0.86 -10.05 7.08
C THR A 32 0.29 -11.29 6.39
N LYS A 33 -0.26 -11.17 5.17
CA LYS A 33 -0.95 -12.27 4.48
C LYS A 33 -0.13 -12.95 3.40
N TRP A 34 0.83 -12.25 2.79
CA TRP A 34 1.60 -12.79 1.68
C TRP A 34 2.82 -13.59 2.16
N PRO A 35 3.25 -14.64 1.41
CA PRO A 35 4.47 -15.36 1.74
C PRO A 35 5.72 -14.46 1.63
N LYS A 36 6.65 -14.59 2.59
CA LYS A 36 7.93 -13.86 2.58
C LYS A 36 8.72 -14.05 1.28
N SER A 37 8.66 -15.24 0.69
CA SER A 37 9.33 -15.57 -0.58
C SER A 37 8.84 -14.76 -1.78
N VAL A 38 7.64 -14.16 -1.69
CA VAL A 38 7.11 -13.23 -2.68
C VAL A 38 7.57 -11.81 -2.34
N LEU A 39 7.39 -11.38 -1.08
CA LEU A 39 7.75 -10.03 -0.61
C LEU A 39 9.24 -9.72 -0.81
N GLU A 40 10.11 -10.72 -0.67
CA GLU A 40 11.55 -10.57 -0.88
C GLU A 40 11.93 -10.29 -2.34
N LYS A 41 11.05 -10.59 -3.31
CA LYS A 41 11.31 -10.46 -4.75
C LYS A 41 10.75 -9.19 -5.37
N ILE A 42 9.92 -8.45 -4.65
CA ILE A 42 9.23 -7.25 -5.15
C ILE A 42 9.48 -6.06 -4.22
N ASP A 43 9.23 -4.88 -4.74
CA ASP A 43 9.18 -3.64 -3.97
C ASP A 43 7.80 -3.00 -4.22
N ILE A 44 7.11 -2.60 -3.17
CA ILE A 44 5.76 -2.02 -3.25
C ILE A 44 5.76 -0.67 -2.54
N VAL A 45 5.34 0.36 -3.26
CA VAL A 45 5.10 1.70 -2.70
C VAL A 45 3.63 1.81 -2.33
N TYR A 46 3.34 2.27 -1.11
CA TYR A 46 2.00 2.39 -0.57
C TYR A 46 1.64 3.86 -0.29
N PRO A 47 1.28 4.65 -1.32
CA PRO A 47 0.85 6.03 -1.12
C PRO A 47 -0.53 6.10 -0.45
N ASP A 48 -0.76 7.18 0.26
CA ASP A 48 -2.11 7.59 0.66
C ASP A 48 -2.78 8.38 -0.47
N ALA A 49 -4.11 8.24 -0.56
CA ALA A 49 -4.92 9.06 -1.43
C ALA A 49 -4.98 10.53 -0.96
N PRO A 50 -5.23 11.49 -1.87
CA PRO A 50 -5.06 12.92 -1.54
C PRO A 50 -6.18 13.50 -0.67
N PHE A 51 -7.33 12.85 -0.57
CA PHE A 51 -8.48 13.40 0.16
C PHE A 51 -8.72 12.64 1.47
N PRO A 52 -8.81 13.33 2.63
CA PRO A 52 -9.28 12.70 3.87
C PRO A 52 -10.71 12.15 3.71
N ALA A 53 -10.97 10.96 4.24
CA ALA A 53 -12.30 10.37 4.23
C ALA A 53 -13.31 11.26 4.98
N GLN A 54 -14.46 11.55 4.35
CA GLN A 54 -15.51 12.40 4.94
C GLN A 54 -16.58 11.62 5.70
N GLY A 55 -16.46 10.29 5.80
CA GLY A 55 -17.43 9.45 6.49
C GLY A 55 -16.80 8.18 7.03
N LYS A 56 -17.65 7.33 7.60
CA LYS A 56 -17.24 6.10 8.27
C LYS A 56 -16.45 5.18 7.35
N SER A 57 -15.40 4.57 7.86
CA SER A 57 -14.73 3.44 7.21
C SER A 57 -15.22 2.10 7.75
N ASP A 58 -15.31 1.10 6.87
CA ASP A 58 -15.65 -0.28 7.23
C ASP A 58 -14.54 -0.97 8.04
N VAL A 59 -13.35 -0.38 8.08
CA VAL A 59 -12.20 -0.91 8.86
C VAL A 59 -12.04 -0.23 10.23
N GLU A 60 -12.96 0.66 10.61
CA GLU A 60 -12.97 1.26 11.94
C GLU A 60 -13.08 0.19 13.04
N GLY A 61 -12.26 0.33 14.08
CA GLY A 61 -12.15 -0.64 15.17
C GLY A 61 -11.29 -1.86 14.85
N ILE A 62 -10.84 -2.02 13.59
CA ILE A 62 -9.84 -3.01 13.19
C ILE A 62 -8.50 -2.31 12.90
N PHE A 63 -8.54 -1.18 12.21
CA PHE A 63 -7.39 -0.33 11.92
C PHE A 63 -7.67 1.10 12.37
N ASP A 64 -6.68 1.75 12.97
CA ASP A 64 -6.79 3.15 13.36
C ASP A 64 -6.77 4.10 12.14
N PRO A 65 -7.43 5.27 12.22
CA PRO A 65 -7.31 6.34 11.21
C PRO A 65 -5.87 6.89 11.14
N PRO A 66 -5.49 7.64 10.08
CA PRO A 66 -6.33 8.28 9.07
C PRO A 66 -6.76 7.37 7.92
N TYR A 67 -7.91 7.70 7.32
CA TYR A 67 -8.45 7.08 6.11
C TYR A 67 -8.56 8.11 4.99
N TYR A 68 -8.40 7.65 3.76
CA TYR A 68 -8.36 8.51 2.58
C TYR A 68 -9.23 7.98 1.43
N GLU A 69 -9.57 8.88 0.50
CA GLU A 69 -10.34 8.63 -0.72
C GLU A 69 -9.56 9.15 -1.94
N TRP A 70 -9.53 8.37 -3.03
CA TRP A 70 -8.85 8.77 -4.29
C TRP A 70 -9.57 9.87 -5.04
N PHE A 71 -10.86 10.06 -4.76
CA PHE A 71 -11.71 11.01 -5.46
C PHE A 71 -12.79 11.52 -4.51
N GLN A 72 -13.09 12.82 -4.61
CA GLN A 72 -14.24 13.47 -4.01
C GLN A 72 -14.92 14.34 -5.06
N PHE A 73 -16.25 14.38 -5.04
CA PHE A 73 -17.00 15.32 -5.87
C PHE A 73 -16.81 16.75 -5.33
N ASN A 74 -16.74 17.72 -6.23
CA ASN A 74 -16.95 19.11 -5.84
C ASN A 74 -18.36 19.21 -5.26
N LYS A 75 -18.46 19.80 -4.07
CA LYS A 75 -19.75 20.08 -3.42
C LYS A 75 -20.41 21.31 -4.03
#